data_AF-A0A0S8FCT4-F1
#
_entry.id   AF-A0A0S8FCT4-F1
#
_cell.length_a   1.000
_cell.length_b   1.000
_cell.length_c   1.000
_cell.angle_alpha   90.00
_cell.angle_beta   90.00
_cell.angle_gamma   90.00
#
_symmetry.space_group_name_H-M   'P 1'
#
loop_
_entity.id
_entity.type
_entity.pdbx_description
1 polymer ?
#
loop_
_entity_poly.entity_id
_entity_poly.type
_entity_poly.pdbx_seq_one_letter_code
_entity_poly.pdbx_strand_id
1 'polypeptide(L)'
;DRPWVMDLGRMMGGDNVAAYLRTYVYSPREQPAVLELGSDDGIKAWLNGEVVHENNVLRGLNPADDQVELTLREGRNVLLLKVTQNYGDWAACARLRSPDGGEIEGLEASAD
;
A
#
# COMPACT_ATOMS: atom_id res chain seq x y z
N ASP A 1 14.18 -9.85 -8.97
CA ASP A 1 12.86 -9.18 -9.00
C ASP A 1 12.20 -9.18 -7.65
N ARG A 2 11.74 -8.01 -7.20
CA ARG A 2 10.80 -7.85 -6.09
C ARG A 2 9.42 -7.60 -6.72
N PRO A 3 8.62 -8.65 -7.04
CA PRO A 3 7.50 -8.54 -7.97
C PRO A 3 6.35 -7.64 -7.51
N TRP A 4 6.36 -7.20 -6.25
CA TRP A 4 5.33 -6.36 -5.63
C TRP A 4 5.81 -4.93 -5.34
N VAL A 5 6.98 -4.55 -5.84
CA VAL A 5 7.51 -3.17 -5.75
C VAL A 5 7.17 -2.41 -7.02
N MET A 6 6.58 -1.23 -6.86
CA MET A 6 6.38 -0.25 -7.92
C MET A 6 7.51 0.77 -7.89
N ASP A 7 8.30 0.82 -8.96
CA ASP A 7 9.35 1.80 -9.17
C ASP A 7 8.76 3.09 -9.77
N LEU A 8 8.34 3.99 -8.89
CA LEU A 8 7.69 5.25 -9.25
C LEU A 8 8.66 6.23 -9.90
N GLY A 9 9.94 6.18 -9.52
CA GLY A 9 11.00 7.00 -10.11
C GLY A 9 11.19 6.68 -11.58
N ARG A 10 11.19 5.40 -11.93
CA ARG A 10 11.23 4.96 -13.33
C ARG A 10 9.94 5.28 -14.10
N MET A 11 8.78 5.24 -13.44
CA MET A 11 7.48 5.46 -14.09
C MET A 11 7.17 6.95 -14.34
N MET A 12 7.54 7.81 -13.40
CA MET A 12 7.08 9.21 -13.34
C MET A 12 8.23 10.22 -13.15
N GLY A 13 9.30 9.81 -12.46
CA GLY A 13 10.42 10.68 -12.08
C GLY A 13 10.02 11.86 -11.18
N GLY A 14 10.99 12.73 -10.91
CA GLY A 14 10.79 14.01 -10.24
C GLY A 14 11.18 14.02 -8.75
N ASP A 15 11.55 15.22 -8.29
CA ASP A 15 11.86 15.54 -6.90
C ASP A 15 10.76 16.45 -6.34
N ASN A 16 10.52 16.41 -5.03
CA ASN A 16 9.47 17.18 -4.35
C ASN A 16 8.07 16.94 -4.95
N VAL A 17 7.78 15.68 -5.31
CA VAL A 17 6.52 15.25 -5.93
C VAL A 17 5.77 14.26 -5.04
N ALA A 18 4.54 13.95 -5.42
CA ALA A 18 3.80 12.84 -4.82
C ALA A 18 3.00 12.09 -5.89
N ALA A 19 2.83 10.79 -5.68
CA ALA A 19 1.98 9.92 -6.49
C ALA A 19 0.83 9.39 -5.63
N TYR A 20 -0.28 9.12 -6.30
CA TYR A 20 -1.42 8.43 -5.71
C TYR A 20 -1.63 7.11 -6.44
N LEU A 21 -1.62 6.01 -5.69
CA LEU A 21 -1.78 4.65 -6.19
C LEU A 21 -3.09 4.09 -5.65
N ARG A 22 -3.98 3.66 -6.55
CA ARG A 22 -5.29 3.08 -6.19
C ARG A 22 -5.38 1.64 -6.66
N THR A 23 -5.89 0.78 -5.81
CA THR A 23 -6.38 -0.53 -6.20
C THR A 23 -7.74 -0.80 -5.53
N TYR A 24 -8.48 -1.73 -6.10
CA TYR A 24 -9.66 -2.31 -5.49
C TYR A 24 -9.33 -3.70 -4.98
N VAL A 25 -9.84 -4.03 -3.80
CA VAL A 25 -9.69 -5.34 -3.18
C VAL A 25 -11.08 -5.89 -2.92
N TYR A 26 -11.46 -6.96 -3.62
CA TYR A 26 -12.66 -7.70 -3.28
C TYR A 26 -12.36 -8.67 -2.14
N SER A 27 -13.21 -8.67 -1.11
CA SER A 27 -13.19 -9.67 -0.04
C SER A 27 -14.50 -10.45 -0.04
N PRO A 28 -14.47 -11.79 0.01
CA PRO A 28 -15.69 -12.61 -0.02
C PRO A 28 -16.52 -12.53 1.26
N ARG A 29 -15.95 -11.98 2.33
CA ARG A 29 -16.57 -11.77 3.64
C ARG A 29 -15.87 -10.65 4.38
N GLU A 30 -16.48 -10.15 5.44
CA GLU A 30 -15.76 -9.34 6.41
C GLU A 30 -14.67 -10.19 7.07
N GLN A 31 -13.43 -9.72 7.07
CA GLN A 31 -12.31 -10.46 7.67
C GLN A 31 -11.14 -9.54 8.08
N PRO A 32 -10.43 -9.90 9.16
CA PRO A 32 -9.25 -9.17 9.60
C PRO A 32 -8.10 -9.36 8.61
N ALA A 33 -7.28 -8.33 8.47
CA ALA A 33 -6.08 -8.35 7.63
C ALA A 33 -4.99 -7.47 8.24
N VAL A 34 -3.76 -7.72 7.82
CA VAL A 34 -2.60 -6.84 8.05
C VAL A 34 -2.23 -6.24 6.69
N LEU A 35 -2.24 -4.92 6.62
CA LEU A 35 -1.68 -4.18 5.50
C LEU A 35 -0.21 -3.92 5.77
N GLU A 36 0.65 -4.59 5.01
CA GLU A 36 2.09 -4.36 5.05
C GLU A 36 2.48 -3.38 3.94
N LEU A 37 3.24 -2.37 4.32
CA LEU A 37 3.62 -1.25 3.45
C LEU A 37 5.13 -1.05 3.47
N GLY A 38 5.65 -0.54 2.35
CA GLY A 38 6.97 0.05 2.26
C GLY A 38 6.93 1.22 1.30
N SER A 39 7.72 2.25 1.57
CA SER A 39 7.85 3.41 0.69
C SER A 39 9.25 3.99 0.72
N ASP A 40 9.55 4.71 -0.33
CA ASP A 40 10.62 5.68 -0.47
C ASP A 40 9.95 6.89 -1.13
N ASP A 41 9.74 8.05 -0.52
CA ASP A 41 9.99 8.41 0.88
C ASP A 41 8.76 8.09 1.77
N GLY A 42 7.90 9.09 2.01
CA GLY A 42 6.79 9.01 2.94
C GLY A 42 5.55 8.35 2.34
N ILE A 43 4.68 7.84 3.22
CA ILE A 43 3.44 7.16 2.82
C ILE A 43 2.25 7.60 3.66
N LYS A 44 1.08 7.65 3.01
CA LYS A 44 -0.23 7.72 3.66
C LYS A 44 -1.16 6.72 3.00
N ALA A 45 -1.89 5.96 3.79
CA ALA A 45 -2.82 4.95 3.29
C ALA A 45 -4.24 5.23 3.76
N TRP A 46 -5.19 5.02 2.85
CA TRP A 46 -6.61 5.04 3.12
C TRP A 46 -7.25 3.71 2.72
N LEU A 47 -8.15 3.21 3.56
CA LEU A 47 -9.04 2.11 3.24
C LEU A 47 -10.48 2.63 3.26
N ASN A 48 -11.21 2.44 2.16
CA ASN A 48 -12.61 2.87 2.04
C ASN A 48 -12.85 4.36 2.34
N GLY A 49 -11.83 5.20 2.10
CA GLY A 49 -11.89 6.65 2.36
C GLY A 49 -11.42 7.08 3.75
N GLU A 50 -11.21 6.14 4.66
CA GLU A 50 -10.69 6.41 6.01
C GLU A 50 -9.18 6.25 6.04
N VAL A 51 -8.48 7.16 6.72
CA VAL A 51 -7.04 7.04 6.92
C VAL A 51 -6.77 5.86 7.86
N VAL A 52 -5.97 4.91 7.40
CA VAL A 52 -5.52 3.76 8.21
C VAL A 52 -4.04 3.86 8.59
N HIS A 53 -3.25 4.65 7.87
CA HIS A 53 -1.82 4.83 8.15
C HIS A 53 -1.30 6.18 7.66
N GLU A 54 -0.40 6.81 8.43
CA GLU A 54 0.37 7.99 8.01
C GLU A 54 1.80 7.89 8.54
N ASN A 55 2.78 7.93 7.65
CA ASN A 55 4.20 8.01 8.00
C ASN A 55 4.95 8.89 6.98
N ASN A 56 5.03 10.19 7.26
CA ASN A 56 5.76 11.13 6.41
C ASN A 56 7.22 11.24 6.89
N VAL A 57 8.08 10.41 6.33
CA VAL A 57 9.47 10.23 6.73
C VAL A 57 10.37 10.16 5.50
N LEU A 58 11.63 10.59 5.64
CA LEU A 58 12.66 10.38 4.63
C LEU A 58 13.28 9.00 4.84
N ARG A 59 13.16 8.09 3.87
CA ARG A 59 13.66 6.72 4.00
C ARG A 59 13.76 6.03 2.63
N GLY A 60 14.61 5.01 2.56
CA GLY A 60 14.59 4.07 1.43
C GLY A 60 13.48 3.03 1.55
N LEU A 61 13.17 2.37 0.42
CA LEU A 61 12.15 1.32 0.36
C LEU A 61 12.61 0.01 1.01
N ASN A 62 12.06 -0.29 2.17
CA ASN A 62 12.03 -1.63 2.75
C ASN A 62 10.58 -2.14 2.84
N PRO A 63 10.29 -3.34 2.30
CA PRO A 63 8.94 -3.89 2.39
C PRO A 63 8.56 -4.28 3.82
N ALA A 64 7.31 -3.99 4.21
CA ALA A 64 6.73 -4.26 5.53
C ALA A 64 7.35 -3.48 6.71
N ASP A 65 8.03 -2.37 6.42
CA ASP A 65 8.49 -1.40 7.43
C ASP A 65 7.32 -0.80 8.22
N ASP A 66 6.18 -0.58 7.56
CA ASP A 66 4.94 -0.27 8.25
C ASP A 66 3.96 -1.44 8.13
N GLN A 67 3.27 -1.75 9.23
CA GLN A 67 2.25 -2.79 9.29
C GLN A 67 1.05 -2.26 10.06
N VAL A 68 -0.14 -2.41 9.49
CA VAL A 68 -1.39 -1.91 10.07
C VAL A 68 -2.43 -3.01 10.10
N GLU A 69 -2.92 -3.33 11.28
CA GLU A 69 -4.09 -4.19 11.45
C GLU A 69 -5.35 -3.44 11.00
N LEU A 70 -6.17 -4.09 10.19
CA LEU A 70 -7.42 -3.53 9.67
C LEU A 70 -8.46 -4.62 9.45
N THR A 71 -9.68 -4.22 9.11
CA THR A 71 -10.75 -5.14 8.71
C THR A 71 -11.21 -4.79 7.30
N LEU A 72 -11.18 -5.78 6.41
CA LEU A 72 -11.80 -5.66 5.09
C LEU A 72 -13.29 -5.89 5.24
N ARG A 73 -14.12 -5.05 4.63
CA ARG A 73 -15.56 -5.34 4.51
C ARG A 73 -15.80 -6.40 3.45
N GLU A 74 -16.90 -7.14 3.56
CA GLU A 74 -17.40 -7.96 2.46
C GLU A 74 -17.63 -7.10 1.20
N GLY A 75 -17.27 -7.64 0.04
CA GLY A 75 -17.33 -6.94 -1.23
C GLY A 75 -16.10 -6.08 -1.51
N ARG A 76 -16.32 -4.98 -2.25
CA ARG A 76 -15.24 -4.11 -2.75
C ARG A 76 -14.71 -3.18 -1.67
N ASN A 77 -13.41 -3.21 -1.45
CA ASN A 77 -12.64 -2.28 -0.65
C ASN A 77 -11.78 -1.39 -1.56
N VAL A 78 -11.68 -0.10 -1.26
CA VAL A 78 -10.79 0.82 -2.01
C VAL A 78 -9.55 1.07 -1.17
N LEU A 79 -8.39 0.65 -1.66
CA LEU A 79 -7.10 0.99 -1.07
C LEU A 79 -6.48 2.11 -1.90
N LEU A 80 -6.17 3.22 -1.24
CA LEU A 80 -5.47 4.36 -1.82
C LEU A 80 -4.20 4.60 -1.03
N LEU A 81 -3.09 4.77 -1.72
CA LEU A 81 -1.82 5.20 -1.15
C LEU A 81 -1.46 6.56 -1.73
N LYS A 82 -0.89 7.43 -0.90
CA LYS A 82 -0.11 8.59 -1.31
C LYS A 82 1.34 8.31 -0.95
N VAL A 83 2.23 8.46 -1.92
CA VAL A 83 3.67 8.28 -1.75
C VAL A 83 4.35 9.60 -2.05
N THR A 84 5.10 10.15 -1.11
CA THR A 84 5.85 11.39 -1.31
C THR A 84 7.27 11.08 -1.77
N GLN A 85 7.84 11.99 -2.55
CA GLN A 85 9.23 11.96 -2.97
C GLN A 85 9.87 13.30 -2.61
N ASN A 86 10.95 13.27 -1.84
CA ASN A 86 11.81 14.43 -1.65
C ASN A 86 12.87 14.52 -2.75
N TYR A 87 13.84 13.60 -2.77
CA TYR A 87 14.82 13.45 -3.85
C TYR A 87 15.35 11.99 -3.92
N GLY A 88 15.85 11.58 -5.09
CA GLY A 88 16.55 10.29 -5.25
C GLY A 88 15.66 9.15 -5.76
N ASP A 89 15.81 7.96 -5.19
CA ASP A 89 15.02 6.79 -5.57
C ASP A 89 13.57 6.96 -5.11
N TRP A 90 12.59 6.47 -5.88
CA TRP A 90 11.18 6.63 -5.55
C TRP A 90 10.40 5.34 -5.79
N ALA A 91 9.84 4.76 -4.74
CA ALA A 91 9.16 3.48 -4.86
C ALA A 91 8.11 3.26 -3.76
N ALA A 92 7.20 2.32 -4.01
CA ALA A 92 6.28 1.84 -3.00
C ALA A 92 5.97 0.36 -3.19
N CYS A 93 5.54 -0.28 -2.11
CA CYS A 93 4.98 -1.63 -2.14
C CYS A 93 3.89 -1.77 -1.08
N ALA A 94 2.90 -2.61 -1.38
CA ALA A 94 1.83 -2.93 -0.45
C ALA A 94 1.39 -4.37 -0.67
N ARG A 95 1.05 -5.07 0.41
CA ARG A 95 0.37 -6.36 0.36
C ARG A 95 -0.55 -6.54 1.57
N LEU A 96 -1.61 -7.33 1.38
CA LEU A 96 -2.50 -7.75 2.45
C LEU A 96 -2.16 -9.18 2.88
N ARG A 97 -2.08 -9.41 4.19
CA ARG A 97 -1.79 -10.71 4.80
C ARG A 97 -2.83 -11.03 5.87
N SER A 98 -3.09 -12.30 6.12
CA SER A 98 -3.89 -12.70 7.28
C SER A 98 -3.13 -12.34 8.57
N PRO A 99 -3.81 -12.20 9.72
CA PRO A 99 -3.16 -11.86 11.00
C PRO A 99 -2.07 -12.85 11.45
N ASP A 100 -2.11 -14.10 10.98
CA ASP A 100 -1.06 -15.11 11.21
C ASP A 100 0.11 -15.00 10.21
N GLY A 101 0.11 -13.96 9.38
CA GLY A 101 1.13 -13.69 8.37
C GLY A 101 0.96 -14.49 7.09
N GLY A 102 -0.12 -15.24 6.91
CA GLY A 102 -0.44 -16.03 5.71
C GLY A 102 -1.13 -15.25 4.58
N GLU A 103 -1.62 -15.99 3.59
CA GLU A 103 -2.50 -15.44 2.55
C GLU A 103 -3.93 -15.28 3.08
N ILE A 104 -4.64 -14.28 2.58
CA ILE A 104 -6.06 -14.10 2.90
C ILE A 104 -6.87 -14.82 1.82
N GLU A 105 -7.68 -15.78 2.25
CA GLU A 105 -8.50 -16.59 1.37
C GLU A 105 -9.52 -15.75 0.57
N GLY A 106 -9.54 -15.98 -0.74
CA GLY A 106 -10.54 -15.43 -1.67
C GLY A 106 -10.40 -13.94 -1.97
N LEU A 107 -9.30 -13.28 -1.58
CA LEU A 107 -9.07 -11.90 -1.99
C LEU A 107 -8.72 -11.80 -3.48
N GLU A 108 -9.29 -10.81 -4.13
CA GLU A 108 -8.96 -10.44 -5.51
C GLU A 108 -8.62 -8.95 -5.58
N ALA A 109 -7.49 -8.62 -6.22
CA ALA A 109 -7.08 -7.24 -6.44
C ALA A 109 -7.29 -6.83 -7.91
N SER A 110 -7.83 -5.65 -8.16
CA SER A 110 -8.05 -5.12 -9.51
C SER A 110 -7.82 -3.61 -9.60
N ALA A 111 -7.40 -3.14 -10.78
CA ALA A 111 -7.19 -1.72 -11.06
C ALA A 111 -8.39 -1.05 -11.75
N ASP A 112 -9.35 -1.85 -12.24
CA ASP A 112 -10.50 -1.44 -13.06
C ASP A 112 -11.72 -0.97 -12.23
#